data_AF-A0A4S2CRP8-F1
#
_entry.id   AF-A0A4S2CRP8-F1
#
_cell.length_a   1.000
_cell.length_b   1.000
_cell.length_c   1.000
_cell.angle_alpha   90.00
_cell.angle_beta   90.00
_cell.angle_gamma   90.00
#
_symmetry.space_group_name_H-M   'P 1'
#
loop_
_entity.id
_entity.type
_entity.pdbx_description
1 polymer ?
#
loop_
_entity_poly.entity_id
_entity_poly.type
_entity_poly.pdbx_seq_one_letter_code
_entity_poly.pdbx_strand_id
1 'polypeptide(L)'
;MVVGVDVHVTTAPPFNPIHPYIGMVMDVADYIPFLGTNISVNGLKRGVSDTGGMIIPLVHIPLAGPFAMAATIGHESMNFFASQTVFCDGVRMSPKGYMVMTCNDVGIPLSATLGKKGKKPKLIPSLFAPTSYSLPIPTGKPVMVGGPYAPDWGGMLTGLVASIGFSSLMKCARNKIKKFNLKRQVSKGPNKLSSFLCKLGFEPVNLVNGAVVYEGTDFGFPSPLP
;
A
#
# COMPACT_ATOMS: atom_id res chain seq x y z
N MET A 1 1.97 -2.71 -14.27
CA MET A 1 2.24 -3.92 -13.46
C MET A 1 3.73 -4.02 -13.29
N VAL A 2 4.20 -4.60 -12.19
CA VAL A 2 5.62 -4.79 -11.90
C VAL A 2 5.86 -6.27 -11.82
N VAL A 3 6.93 -6.73 -12.46
CA VAL A 3 7.39 -8.11 -12.37
C VAL A 3 8.89 -8.09 -12.16
N GLY A 4 9.37 -8.95 -11.28
CA GLY A 4 10.78 -9.07 -10.99
C GLY A 4 11.07 -10.03 -9.86
N VAL A 5 12.13 -9.73 -9.13
CA VAL A 5 12.68 -10.60 -8.09
C VAL A 5 13.05 -9.77 -6.88
N ASP A 6 12.69 -10.25 -5.71
CA ASP A 6 13.10 -9.70 -4.43
C ASP A 6 14.10 -10.65 -3.76
N VAL A 7 15.12 -10.04 -3.13
CA VAL A 7 16.19 -10.79 -2.46
C VAL A 7 15.88 -10.81 -0.97
N HIS A 8 15.39 -11.94 -0.46
CA HIS A 8 15.11 -12.19 0.95
C HIS A 8 15.71 -13.51 1.42
N VAL A 9 16.68 -13.44 2.33
CA VAL A 9 17.33 -14.60 2.93
C VAL A 9 16.39 -15.23 3.95
N THR A 10 16.19 -16.54 3.84
CA THR A 10 15.43 -17.32 4.82
C THR A 10 16.34 -17.92 5.89
N THR A 11 15.79 -18.28 7.05
CA THR A 11 16.57 -18.90 8.15
C THR A 11 16.72 -20.41 8.04
N ALA A 12 16.10 -21.04 7.03
CA ALA A 12 16.12 -22.49 6.84
C ALA A 12 16.77 -22.87 5.50
N PRO A 13 17.51 -23.99 5.44
CA PRO A 13 18.02 -24.53 4.18
C PRO A 13 16.88 -24.73 3.16
N PRO A 14 17.04 -24.39 1.87
CA PRO A 14 18.30 -24.06 1.16
C PRO A 14 18.74 -22.59 1.26
N PHE A 15 18.23 -21.80 2.21
CA PHE A 15 18.54 -20.37 2.37
C PHE A 15 18.27 -19.57 1.08
N ASN A 16 17.21 -19.94 0.34
CA ASN A 16 16.92 -19.39 -0.98
C ASN A 16 16.68 -17.87 -0.88
N PRO A 17 17.57 -17.03 -1.43
CA PRO A 17 17.40 -15.59 -1.33
C PRO A 17 16.36 -15.08 -2.34
N ILE A 18 16.04 -15.82 -3.39
CA ILE A 18 15.27 -15.31 -4.54
C ILE A 18 13.77 -15.57 -4.34
N HIS A 19 13.00 -14.48 -4.27
CA HIS A 19 11.54 -14.50 -4.20
C HIS A 19 10.95 -13.77 -5.42
N PRO A 20 9.91 -14.31 -6.09
CA PRO A 20 9.28 -13.60 -7.20
C PRO A 20 8.52 -12.37 -6.67
N TYR A 21 8.68 -11.24 -7.36
CA TYR A 21 7.89 -10.04 -7.13
C TYR A 21 6.89 -9.85 -8.28
N ILE A 22 5.62 -9.78 -7.94
CA ILE A 22 4.55 -9.38 -8.87
C ILE A 22 3.73 -8.33 -8.15
N GLY A 23 3.53 -7.17 -8.77
CA GLY A 23 2.86 -6.05 -8.09
C GLY A 23 2.28 -5.02 -9.03
N MET A 24 1.74 -3.97 -8.43
CA MET A 24 1.25 -2.79 -9.14
C MET A 24 1.79 -1.53 -8.48
N VAL A 25 2.34 -0.62 -9.28
CA VAL A 25 2.64 0.74 -8.82
C VAL A 25 1.34 1.54 -8.87
N MET A 26 0.87 1.94 -7.69
CA MET A 26 -0.34 2.71 -7.51
C MET A 26 -0.26 3.33 -6.11
N ASP A 27 -0.26 4.65 -6.03
CA ASP A 27 -0.45 5.32 -4.76
C ASP A 27 -1.95 5.39 -4.45
N VAL A 28 -2.36 4.82 -3.32
CA VAL A 28 -3.76 4.86 -2.87
C VAL A 28 -4.16 6.28 -2.46
N ALA A 29 -3.21 7.09 -1.97
CA ALA A 29 -3.47 8.47 -1.57
C ALA A 29 -3.89 9.34 -2.76
N ASP A 30 -3.40 9.03 -3.97
CA ASP A 30 -3.77 9.71 -5.21
C ASP A 30 -5.26 9.60 -5.58
N TYR A 31 -5.96 8.62 -5.00
CA TYR A 31 -7.39 8.40 -5.19
C TYR A 31 -8.24 8.97 -4.05
N ILE A 32 -7.63 9.52 -3.00
CA ILE A 32 -8.35 10.17 -1.90
C ILE A 32 -8.77 11.57 -2.34
N PRO A 33 -10.07 11.92 -2.30
CA PRO A 33 -10.54 13.26 -2.64
C PRO A 33 -9.81 14.33 -1.83
N PHE A 34 -9.42 15.42 -2.49
CA PHE A 34 -8.77 16.62 -1.91
C PHE A 34 -7.32 16.44 -1.38
N LEU A 35 -6.76 15.23 -1.40
CA LEU A 35 -5.37 14.96 -0.98
C LEU A 35 -4.49 14.44 -2.13
N GLY A 36 -5.06 13.68 -3.05
CA GLY A 36 -4.34 13.06 -4.16
C GLY A 36 -4.04 13.97 -5.35
N THR A 37 -3.30 13.46 -6.33
CA THR A 37 -3.01 14.16 -7.58
C THR A 37 -4.26 14.40 -8.44
N ASN A 38 -4.29 15.55 -9.14
CA ASN A 38 -5.26 15.84 -10.20
C ASN A 38 -4.77 15.43 -11.59
N ILE A 39 -3.51 15.01 -11.72
CA ILE A 39 -2.89 14.65 -13.00
C ILE A 39 -3.20 13.19 -13.28
N SER A 40 -3.80 12.94 -14.45
CA SER A 40 -4.09 11.60 -14.94
C SER A 40 -3.54 11.40 -16.34
N VAL A 41 -3.15 10.16 -16.63
CA VAL A 41 -2.69 9.70 -17.94
C VAL A 41 -3.61 8.58 -18.37
N ASN A 42 -4.38 8.82 -19.44
CA ASN A 42 -5.37 7.88 -19.96
C ASN A 42 -6.36 7.40 -18.87
N GLY A 43 -6.86 8.32 -18.03
CA GLY A 43 -7.85 8.03 -16.99
C GLY A 43 -7.31 7.37 -15.71
N LEU A 44 -6.02 7.04 -15.65
CA LEU A 44 -5.36 6.57 -14.43
C LEU A 44 -4.50 7.68 -13.82
N LYS A 45 -4.35 7.70 -12.50
CA LYS A 45 -3.47 8.66 -11.82
C LYS A 45 -2.03 8.49 -12.28
N ARG A 46 -1.27 9.59 -12.33
CA ARG A 46 0.14 9.60 -12.76
C ARG A 46 0.99 8.68 -11.88
N GLY A 47 2.13 8.24 -12.43
CA GLY A 47 3.21 7.62 -11.65
C GLY A 47 4.42 8.54 -11.65
N VAL A 48 4.97 8.81 -10.48
CA VAL A 48 6.15 9.67 -10.25
C VAL A 48 7.14 8.98 -9.35
N SER A 49 8.29 9.62 -9.12
CA SER A 49 9.44 9.02 -8.43
C SER A 49 9.19 8.67 -6.97
N ASP A 50 8.12 9.13 -6.35
CA ASP A 50 7.71 8.76 -4.97
C ASP A 50 6.44 7.89 -4.92
N THR A 51 5.91 7.50 -6.09
CA THR A 51 4.74 6.61 -6.14
C THR A 51 5.09 5.23 -5.61
N GLY A 52 4.42 4.86 -4.53
CA GLY A 52 4.48 3.52 -3.96
C GLY A 52 3.80 2.48 -4.85
N GLY A 53 4.22 1.24 -4.69
CA GLY A 53 3.60 0.08 -5.29
C GLY A 53 3.39 -1.02 -4.27
N MET A 54 2.43 -1.87 -4.57
CA MET A 54 1.96 -2.92 -3.69
C MET A 54 2.21 -4.27 -4.36
N ILE A 55 2.82 -5.19 -3.63
CA ILE A 55 2.97 -6.57 -4.10
C ILE A 55 1.61 -7.27 -4.13
N ILE A 56 1.42 -8.20 -5.06
CA ILE A 56 0.34 -9.20 -5.10
C ILE A 56 1.01 -10.48 -4.63
N PRO A 57 0.89 -10.90 -3.34
CA PRO A 57 -0.34 -11.05 -2.57
C PRO A 57 -0.44 -10.15 -1.32
N LEU A 58 -0.07 -8.87 -1.42
CA LEU A 58 0.01 -7.85 -0.34
C LEU A 58 1.15 -8.04 0.65
N VAL A 59 1.63 -9.27 0.84
CA VAL A 59 2.76 -9.60 1.70
C VAL A 59 3.72 -10.53 0.98
N HIS A 60 4.99 -10.50 1.38
CA HIS A 60 5.97 -11.49 0.94
C HIS A 60 5.65 -12.81 1.62
N ILE A 61 5.41 -13.84 0.83
CA ILE A 61 5.22 -15.20 1.32
C ILE A 61 6.61 -15.86 1.37
N PRO A 62 7.07 -16.31 2.54
CA PRO A 62 8.34 -17.03 2.64
C PRO A 62 8.24 -18.38 1.93
N LEU A 63 9.16 -18.62 0.99
CA LEU A 63 9.17 -19.87 0.20
C LEU A 63 9.85 -21.04 0.92
N ALA A 64 10.84 -20.76 1.78
CA ALA A 64 11.68 -21.78 2.41
C ALA A 64 12.06 -21.41 3.86
N GLY A 65 11.06 -21.36 4.74
CA GLY A 65 11.21 -21.00 6.16
C GLY A 65 11.15 -19.49 6.42
N PRO A 66 11.13 -19.06 7.71
CA PRO A 66 10.98 -17.65 8.07
C PRO A 66 12.05 -16.76 7.45
N PHE A 67 11.71 -15.50 7.15
CA PHE A 67 12.70 -14.52 6.72
C PHE A 67 13.69 -14.18 7.82
N ALA A 68 14.98 -14.14 7.49
CA ALA A 68 16.05 -13.75 8.41
C ALA A 68 15.91 -12.28 8.85
N MET A 69 15.43 -11.42 7.95
CA MET A 69 15.23 -9.99 8.20
C MET A 69 13.77 -9.56 8.05
N ALA A 70 12.82 -10.32 8.60
CA ALA A 70 11.39 -10.05 8.48
C ALA A 70 10.97 -8.60 8.83
N ALA A 71 11.68 -7.93 9.74
CA ALA A 71 11.33 -6.57 10.16
C ALA A 71 11.67 -5.47 9.15
N THR A 72 12.60 -5.73 8.21
CA THR A 72 13.01 -4.76 7.17
C THR A 72 12.24 -4.94 5.87
N ILE A 73 11.45 -6.01 5.75
CA ILE A 73 10.64 -6.29 4.56
C ILE A 73 9.45 -5.34 4.54
N GLY A 74 9.44 -4.41 3.58
CA GLY A 74 8.38 -3.41 3.43
C GLY A 74 7.11 -3.95 2.76
N HIS A 75 7.21 -5.05 2.00
CA HIS A 75 6.12 -5.59 1.16
C HIS A 75 5.61 -4.61 0.09
N GLU A 76 6.44 -3.62 -0.25
CA GLU A 76 6.09 -2.53 -1.13
C GLU A 76 7.13 -2.40 -2.25
N SER A 77 6.82 -1.58 -3.24
CA SER A 77 7.76 -1.12 -4.23
C SER A 77 7.71 0.39 -4.33
N MET A 78 8.69 0.99 -4.97
CA MET A 78 8.71 2.41 -5.20
C MET A 78 9.27 2.67 -6.59
N ASN A 79 8.67 3.62 -7.27
CA ASN A 79 9.39 4.28 -8.33
C ASN A 79 10.60 5.00 -7.75
N PHE A 80 11.61 5.25 -8.57
CA PHE A 80 12.81 5.96 -8.14
C PHE A 80 13.47 6.62 -9.34
N PHE A 81 13.41 5.95 -10.48
CA PHE A 81 13.84 6.48 -11.75
C PHE A 81 12.72 7.25 -12.43
N ALA A 82 13.00 8.50 -12.78
CA ALA A 82 12.04 9.39 -13.41
C ALA A 82 12.73 10.29 -14.44
N SER A 83 11.92 10.91 -15.31
CA SER A 83 12.39 11.87 -16.31
C SER A 83 13.05 13.08 -15.65
N GLN A 84 14.14 13.57 -16.24
CA GLN A 84 14.80 14.78 -15.75
C GLN A 84 14.05 16.07 -16.09
N THR A 85 13.17 16.04 -17.09
CA THR A 85 12.57 17.23 -17.69
C THR A 85 11.07 17.33 -17.48
N VAL A 86 10.39 16.20 -17.24
CA VAL A 86 8.94 16.16 -17.07
C VAL A 86 8.59 16.04 -15.59
N PHE A 87 7.84 17.04 -15.11
CA PHE A 87 7.37 17.13 -13.74
C PHE A 87 5.85 17.06 -13.69
N CYS A 88 5.35 16.47 -12.63
CA CYS A 88 3.94 16.45 -12.29
C CYS A 88 3.82 16.72 -10.79
N ASP A 89 2.97 17.65 -10.37
CA ASP A 89 2.85 18.13 -8.98
C ASP A 89 4.20 18.41 -8.28
N GLY A 90 5.17 18.94 -9.03
CA GLY A 90 6.51 19.25 -8.50
C GLY A 90 7.47 18.07 -8.36
N VAL A 91 7.03 16.84 -8.67
CA VAL A 91 7.86 15.61 -8.62
C VAL A 91 8.06 15.06 -10.04
N ARG A 92 9.20 14.42 -10.30
CA ARG A 92 9.55 13.93 -11.63
C ARG A 92 8.68 12.75 -12.06
N MET A 93 8.26 12.76 -13.32
CA MET A 93 7.37 11.75 -13.87
C MET A 93 8.11 10.45 -14.19
N SER A 94 7.57 9.32 -13.72
CA SER A 94 8.16 8.01 -13.91
C SER A 94 7.63 7.34 -15.18
N PRO A 95 8.50 6.76 -16.02
CA PRO A 95 8.06 6.01 -17.19
C PRO A 95 7.47 4.64 -16.81
N LYS A 96 6.58 4.12 -17.67
CA LYS A 96 6.28 2.68 -17.73
C LYS A 96 7.36 2.01 -18.60
N GLY A 97 7.71 0.75 -18.34
CA GLY A 97 8.80 0.09 -19.08
C GLY A 97 10.19 0.47 -18.56
N TYR A 98 10.35 0.58 -17.24
CA TYR A 98 11.64 0.87 -16.62
C TYR A 98 11.80 0.16 -15.28
N MET A 99 13.02 0.14 -14.75
CA MET A 99 13.33 -0.48 -13.47
C MET A 99 12.52 0.16 -12.34
N VAL A 100 12.01 -0.69 -11.44
CA VAL A 100 11.28 -0.32 -10.22
C VAL A 100 12.05 -0.84 -9.02
N MET A 101 12.09 -0.05 -7.96
CA MET A 101 12.76 -0.43 -6.73
C MET A 101 11.82 -1.32 -5.91
N THR A 102 12.22 -2.54 -5.62
CA THR A 102 11.44 -3.51 -4.83
C THR A 102 12.20 -3.92 -3.58
N CYS A 103 11.50 -4.52 -2.61
CA CYS A 103 12.04 -4.77 -1.27
C CYS A 103 13.13 -5.83 -1.33
N ASN A 104 14.35 -5.49 -0.93
CA ASN A 104 15.46 -6.44 -0.86
C ASN A 104 16.15 -6.36 0.50
N ASP A 105 16.85 -7.42 0.86
CA ASP A 105 17.68 -7.50 2.07
C ASP A 105 18.93 -6.60 1.98
N VAL A 106 19.32 -6.20 0.77
CA VAL A 106 20.44 -5.30 0.49
C VAL A 106 19.98 -4.24 -0.50
N GLY A 107 20.22 -2.96 -0.21
CA GLY A 107 19.79 -1.87 -1.09
C GLY A 107 19.82 -0.49 -0.45
N ILE A 108 19.04 0.42 -1.01
CA ILE A 108 18.88 1.81 -0.56
C ILE A 108 17.64 1.90 0.34
N PRO A 109 17.70 2.60 1.49
CA PRO A 109 16.54 2.78 2.34
C PRO A 109 15.58 3.83 1.75
N LEU A 110 14.57 3.39 1.00
CA LEU A 110 13.60 4.30 0.36
C LEU A 110 12.35 4.53 1.23
N SER A 111 12.07 3.62 2.16
CA SER A 111 10.94 3.73 3.08
C SER A 111 11.41 3.36 4.47
N ALA A 112 10.73 3.91 5.48
CA ALA A 112 10.95 3.52 6.85
C ALA A 112 9.64 3.45 7.61
N THR A 113 9.51 2.37 8.39
CA THR A 113 8.38 2.17 9.28
C THR A 113 8.83 2.40 10.71
N LEU A 114 8.04 3.14 11.48
CA LEU A 114 8.24 3.21 12.92
C LEU A 114 7.85 1.85 13.51
N GLY A 115 8.80 1.09 14.03
CA GLY A 115 8.58 -0.18 14.73
C GLY A 115 8.66 -0.04 16.24
N LYS A 116 8.44 -1.16 16.95
CA LYS A 116 8.82 -1.32 18.36
C LYS A 116 9.76 -2.53 18.46
N LYS A 117 10.98 -2.32 18.95
CA LYS A 117 11.85 -3.41 19.43
C LYS A 117 11.93 -3.26 20.95
N GLY A 118 11.11 -4.01 21.67
CA GLY A 118 10.90 -3.82 23.12
C GLY A 118 10.05 -2.57 23.43
N LYS A 119 10.47 -1.77 24.42
CA LYS A 119 9.71 -0.59 24.91
C LYS A 119 10.01 0.73 24.18
N LYS A 120 11.02 0.78 23.30
CA LYS A 120 11.42 2.02 22.60
C LYS A 120 10.94 2.00 21.14
N PRO A 121 10.35 3.10 20.63
CA PRO A 121 10.08 3.24 19.20
C PRO A 121 11.43 3.30 18.47
N LYS A 122 11.60 2.49 17.43
CA LYS A 122 12.80 2.51 16.58
C LYS A 122 12.36 2.63 15.12
N LEU A 123 13.05 3.47 14.37
CA LEU A 123 12.89 3.55 12.93
C LEU A 123 13.51 2.29 12.31
N ILE A 124 12.71 1.54 11.56
CA ILE A 124 13.18 0.36 10.83
C ILE A 124 13.12 0.73 9.34
N PRO A 125 14.27 0.93 8.68
CA PRO A 125 14.30 1.19 7.26
C PRO A 125 13.98 -0.09 6.49
N SER A 126 13.22 0.05 5.41
CA SER A 126 13.05 -0.97 4.39
C SER A 126 14.00 -0.68 3.25
N LEU A 127 14.77 -1.68 2.87
CA LEU A 127 15.79 -1.57 1.84
C LEU A 127 15.21 -1.99 0.49
N PHE A 128 15.59 -1.27 -0.56
CA PHE A 128 15.10 -1.50 -1.90
C PHE A 128 16.24 -1.58 -2.91
N ALA A 129 16.07 -2.42 -3.92
CA ALA A 129 17.00 -2.52 -5.04
C ALA A 129 16.24 -2.52 -6.38
N PRO A 130 16.90 -2.13 -7.49
CA PRO A 130 16.29 -2.15 -8.81
C PRO A 130 16.31 -3.58 -9.38
N THR A 131 15.60 -4.51 -8.75
CA THR A 131 15.53 -5.92 -9.16
C THR A 131 14.22 -6.28 -9.85
N SER A 132 13.34 -5.29 -10.07
CA SER A 132 12.08 -5.46 -10.77
C SER A 132 11.89 -4.45 -11.90
N TYR A 133 10.97 -4.77 -12.80
CA TYR A 133 10.69 -3.98 -13.99
C TYR A 133 9.20 -3.69 -14.13
N SER A 134 8.87 -2.44 -14.47
CA SER A 134 7.49 -2.02 -14.74
C SER A 134 7.08 -2.47 -16.14
N LEU A 135 6.23 -3.48 -16.24
CA LEU A 135 5.62 -3.89 -17.49
C LEU A 135 4.53 -2.89 -17.90
N PRO A 136 4.65 -2.28 -19.08
CA PRO A 136 3.67 -1.33 -19.58
C PRO A 136 2.38 -2.08 -19.97
N ILE A 137 1.38 -2.04 -19.09
CA ILE A 137 0.03 -2.42 -19.47
C ILE A 137 -0.54 -1.26 -20.31
N PRO A 138 -0.94 -1.52 -21.57
CA PRO A 138 -1.50 -0.49 -22.43
C PRO A 138 -2.86 -0.07 -21.88
N THR A 139 -2.93 1.14 -21.34
CA THR A 139 -4.16 1.72 -20.78
C THR A 139 -4.73 2.82 -21.69
N GLY A 140 -4.21 2.95 -22.91
CA GLY A 140 -4.57 3.97 -23.88
C GLY A 140 -3.41 4.31 -24.80
N LYS A 141 -3.47 5.47 -25.45
CA LYS A 141 -2.41 5.96 -26.35
C LYS A 141 -1.11 6.18 -25.57
N PRO A 142 0.06 5.83 -26.13
CA PRO A 142 1.33 6.03 -25.44
C PRO A 142 1.59 7.53 -25.22
N VAL A 143 2.03 7.87 -24.00
CA VAL A 143 2.47 9.23 -23.63
C VAL A 143 3.95 9.18 -23.38
N MET A 144 4.70 10.04 -24.08
CA MET A 144 6.15 10.08 -23.99
C MET A 144 6.57 10.97 -22.82
N VAL A 145 7.24 10.36 -21.83
CA VAL A 145 7.70 11.05 -20.61
C VAL A 145 9.08 11.70 -20.80
N GLY A 146 9.78 11.38 -21.90
CA GLY A 146 11.10 11.94 -22.22
C GLY A 146 12.23 11.39 -21.35
N GLY A 147 13.27 10.84 -21.97
CA GLY A 147 14.50 10.42 -21.27
C GLY A 147 15.49 11.58 -21.12
N PRO A 148 16.58 11.40 -20.34
CA PRO A 148 16.97 10.18 -19.63
C PRO A 148 16.21 9.97 -18.31
N TYR A 149 16.12 8.71 -17.86
CA TYR A 149 15.45 8.33 -16.61
C TYR A 149 16.48 8.13 -15.49
N ALA A 150 16.68 9.19 -14.69
CA ALA A 150 17.67 9.20 -13.63
C ALA A 150 17.01 8.95 -12.26
N PRO A 151 17.76 8.42 -11.27
CA PRO A 151 17.37 8.42 -9.87
C PRO A 151 16.92 9.81 -9.40
N ASP A 152 15.73 9.90 -8.82
CA ASP A 152 15.23 11.12 -8.21
C ASP A 152 15.29 11.02 -6.68
N TRP A 153 16.38 11.55 -6.14
CA TRP A 153 16.63 11.63 -4.70
C TRP A 153 15.66 12.58 -3.98
N GLY A 154 15.08 13.56 -4.69
CA GLY A 154 14.08 14.46 -4.13
C GLY A 154 12.78 13.72 -3.86
N GLY A 155 12.30 12.98 -4.86
CA GLY A 155 11.16 12.06 -4.73
C GLY A 155 11.40 10.99 -3.65
N MET A 156 12.60 10.43 -3.58
CA MET A 156 12.93 9.48 -2.51
C MET A 156 12.74 10.09 -1.11
N LEU A 157 13.21 11.32 -0.89
CA LEU A 157 13.11 11.96 0.42
C LEU A 157 11.64 12.26 0.78
N THR A 158 10.83 12.72 -0.17
CA THR A 158 9.40 12.94 0.05
C THR A 158 8.69 11.62 0.34
N GLY A 159 8.99 10.56 -0.41
CA GLY A 159 8.47 9.22 -0.17
C GLY A 159 8.79 8.69 1.22
N LEU A 160 10.04 8.86 1.68
CA LEU A 160 10.47 8.42 3.01
C LEU A 160 9.80 9.23 4.13
N VAL A 161 9.69 10.55 3.99
CA VAL A 161 8.98 11.39 4.97
C VAL A 161 7.49 11.02 5.02
N ALA A 162 6.89 10.78 3.85
CA ALA A 162 5.50 10.35 3.73
C ALA A 162 5.29 8.97 4.38
N SER A 163 6.19 8.01 4.18
CA SER A 163 6.09 6.66 4.77
C SER A 163 6.16 6.71 6.31
N ILE A 164 7.05 7.54 6.85
CA ILE A 164 7.20 7.75 8.31
C ILE A 164 5.96 8.47 8.87
N GLY A 165 5.51 9.52 8.19
CA GLY A 165 4.33 10.30 8.58
C GLY A 165 3.06 9.45 8.58
N PHE A 166 2.84 8.70 7.50
CA PHE A 166 1.72 7.78 7.35
C PHE A 166 1.76 6.65 8.39
N SER A 167 2.93 6.07 8.66
CA SER A 167 3.13 5.08 9.72
C SER A 167 2.74 5.62 11.10
N SER A 168 3.10 6.87 11.40
CA SER A 168 2.76 7.51 12.68
C SER A 168 1.26 7.82 12.78
N LEU A 169 0.67 8.35 11.70
CA LEU A 169 -0.76 8.64 11.61
C LEU A 169 -1.59 7.38 11.77
N MET A 170 -1.26 6.30 11.05
CA MET A 170 -1.95 5.01 11.11
C MET A 170 -1.92 4.40 12.52
N LYS A 171 -0.81 4.56 13.26
CA LYS A 171 -0.75 4.14 14.66
C LYS A 171 -1.67 4.95 15.56
N CYS A 172 -1.69 6.27 15.41
CA CYS A 172 -2.61 7.13 16.15
C CYS A 172 -4.07 6.79 15.85
N ALA A 173 -4.41 6.59 14.57
CA ALA A 173 -5.73 6.18 14.12
C ALA A 173 -6.13 4.82 14.73
N ARG A 174 -5.27 3.80 14.62
CA ARG A 174 -5.51 2.48 15.24
C ARG A 174 -5.72 2.57 16.75
N ASN A 175 -4.92 3.37 17.46
CA ASN A 175 -5.08 3.56 18.91
C ASN A 175 -6.40 4.26 19.26
N LYS A 176 -6.81 5.27 18.48
CA LYS A 176 -8.10 5.96 18.66
C LYS A 176 -9.28 5.02 18.37
N ILE A 177 -9.23 4.26 17.28
CA ILE A 177 -10.26 3.26 16.93
C ILE A 177 -10.34 2.18 18.01
N LYS A 178 -9.20 1.66 18.49
CA LYS A 178 -9.17 0.66 19.57
C LYS A 178 -9.77 1.21 20.87
N LYS A 179 -9.44 2.44 21.26
CA LYS A 179 -10.03 3.10 22.44
C LYS A 179 -11.53 3.37 22.26
N PHE A 180 -11.95 3.74 21.05
CA PHE A 180 -13.36 3.96 20.71
C PHE A 180 -14.17 2.66 20.77
N ASN A 181 -13.67 1.58 20.15
CA ASN A 181 -14.31 0.26 20.19
C ASN A 181 -14.31 -0.33 21.60
N LEU A 182 -13.24 -0.16 22.38
CA LEU A 182 -13.20 -0.63 23.78
C LEU A 182 -14.20 0.15 24.65
N LYS A 183 -14.31 1.48 24.47
CA LYS A 183 -15.35 2.28 25.14
C LYS A 183 -16.76 1.88 24.71
N ARG A 184 -16.95 1.47 23.44
CA ARG A 184 -18.23 0.95 22.91
C ARG A 184 -18.55 -0.47 23.39
N GLN A 185 -17.57 -1.32 23.66
CA GLN A 185 -17.80 -2.63 24.29
C GLN A 185 -18.11 -2.49 25.78
N VAL A 186 -17.50 -1.51 26.46
CA VAL A 186 -17.70 -1.26 27.89
C VAL A 186 -18.98 -0.47 28.17
N SER A 187 -19.39 0.45 27.28
CA SER A 187 -20.72 1.08 27.33
C SER A 187 -21.64 0.39 26.32
N LYS A 188 -22.65 -0.36 26.78
CA LYS A 188 -23.87 -0.62 25.99
C LYS A 188 -24.54 0.75 25.71
N GLY A 189 -24.04 1.47 24.71
CA GLY A 189 -24.35 2.88 24.42
C GLY A 189 -24.85 3.08 22.99
N PRO A 190 -25.64 4.14 22.75
CA PRO A 190 -26.82 4.13 21.90
C PRO A 190 -26.55 4.04 20.40
N ASN A 191 -27.54 3.49 19.68
CA ASN A 191 -27.66 3.28 18.22
C ASN A 191 -27.52 4.55 17.33
N LYS A 192 -26.96 5.66 17.82
CA LYS A 192 -26.78 6.90 17.05
C LYS A 192 -25.67 6.79 16.00
N LEU A 193 -24.63 5.99 16.28
CA LEU A 193 -23.56 5.76 15.30
C LEU A 193 -23.95 4.71 14.25
N SER A 194 -24.71 3.66 14.62
CA SER A 194 -25.26 2.73 13.62
C SER A 194 -26.24 3.45 12.70
N SER A 195 -27.15 4.27 13.23
CA SER A 195 -28.04 5.08 12.39
C SER A 195 -27.30 6.13 11.54
N PHE A 196 -26.14 6.63 11.98
CA PHE A 196 -25.27 7.49 11.16
C PHE A 196 -24.51 6.70 10.07
N LEU A 197 -23.97 5.52 10.38
CA LEU A 197 -23.27 4.65 9.42
C LEU A 197 -24.25 4.00 8.41
N CYS A 198 -25.47 3.70 8.84
CA CYS A 198 -26.60 3.27 8.01
C CYS A 198 -27.01 4.38 7.03
N LYS A 199 -27.12 5.64 7.49
CA LYS A 199 -27.33 6.81 6.61
C LYS A 199 -26.20 7.04 5.61
N LEU A 200 -24.98 6.61 5.93
CA LEU A 200 -23.82 6.68 5.06
C LEU A 200 -23.60 5.40 4.22
N GLY A 201 -24.49 4.41 4.29
CA GLY A 201 -24.44 3.19 3.46
C GLY A 201 -23.38 2.16 3.86
N PHE A 202 -22.80 2.26 5.07
CA PHE A 202 -21.74 1.34 5.53
C PHE A 202 -22.25 0.14 6.33
N GLU A 203 -23.57 0.00 6.50
CA GLU A 203 -24.21 -1.20 7.07
C GLU A 203 -24.97 -1.90 5.95
N PRO A 204 -24.64 -3.18 5.64
CA PRO A 204 -24.39 -4.23 6.63
C PRO A 204 -22.94 -4.73 6.71
N VAL A 205 -21.94 -3.92 6.35
CA VAL A 205 -20.53 -4.36 6.34
C VAL A 205 -19.92 -4.22 7.74
N ASN A 206 -19.59 -5.35 8.37
CA ASN A 206 -18.77 -5.34 9.57
C ASN A 206 -17.33 -4.92 9.19
N LEU A 207 -16.95 -3.70 9.59
CA LEU A 207 -15.70 -3.03 9.21
C LEU A 207 -14.42 -3.69 9.75
N VAL A 208 -14.54 -4.70 10.61
CA VAL A 208 -13.38 -5.44 11.16
C VAL A 208 -13.09 -6.72 10.35
N ASN A 209 -14.14 -7.44 9.94
CA ASN A 209 -14.01 -8.73 9.26
C ASN A 209 -14.50 -8.71 7.80
N GLY A 210 -15.07 -7.59 7.34
CA GLY A 210 -15.69 -7.46 6.02
C GLY A 210 -16.99 -8.25 5.85
N ALA A 211 -17.53 -8.85 6.92
CA ALA A 211 -18.73 -9.69 6.83
C ALA A 211 -19.96 -8.83 6.58
N VAL A 212 -20.75 -9.20 5.58
CA VAL A 212 -22.03 -8.55 5.27
C VAL A 212 -23.14 -9.41 5.85
N VAL A 213 -23.88 -8.90 6.84
CA VAL A 213 -25.09 -9.59 7.34
C VAL A 213 -26.26 -9.13 6.48
N TYR A 214 -26.65 -9.96 5.51
CA TYR A 214 -27.83 -9.73 4.70
C TYR A 214 -29.00 -10.53 5.27
N GLU A 215 -30.03 -9.85 5.78
CA GLU A 215 -31.31 -10.47 6.10
C GLU A 215 -32.22 -10.38 4.87
N GLY A 216 -32.17 -11.41 4.02
CA GLY A 216 -33.09 -11.61 2.90
C GLY A 216 -34.20 -12.58 3.30
N THR A 217 -35.46 -12.19 3.09
CA THR A 217 -36.60 -13.11 3.19
C THR A 217 -36.91 -13.62 1.78
N ASP A 218 -36.49 -14.84 1.46
CA ASP A 218 -36.60 -15.35 0.08
C ASP A 218 -38.06 -15.65 -0.33
N PHE A 219 -38.90 -16.07 0.61
CA PHE A 219 -40.35 -16.24 0.40
C PHE A 219 -41.10 -16.22 1.74
N GLY A 220 -42.22 -15.51 1.77
CA GLY A 220 -43.15 -15.47 2.90
C GLY A 220 -44.44 -16.18 2.54
N PHE A 221 -44.85 -17.16 3.36
CA PHE A 221 -46.17 -17.76 3.25
C PHE A 221 -47.19 -16.87 3.97
N PRO A 222 -48.31 -16.50 3.35
CA PRO A 222 -49.41 -15.92 4.10
C PRO A 222 -49.90 -16.98 5.10
N SER A 223 -49.91 -16.64 6.38
CA SER A 223 -50.59 -17.46 7.39
C SER A 223 -52.03 -17.72 6.94
N PRO A 224 -52.64 -18.88 7.24
CA PRO A 224 -54.06 -19.06 7.04
C PRO A 224 -54.78 -17.98 7.85
N LEU A 225 -55.41 -17.01 7.16
CA LEU A 225 -56.39 -16.15 7.80
C LEU A 225 -57.55 -17.04 8.28
N PRO A 226 -58.21 -16.68 9.41
CA PRO A 226 -59.15 -17.55 10.12
C PRO A 226 -60.34 -18.00 9.29
#